data_AF-A0A0F9C937-F1
#
_entry.id   AF-A0A0F9C937-F1
#
_cell.length_a   1.000
_cell.length_b   1.000
_cell.length_c   1.000
_cell.angle_alpha   90.00
_cell.angle_beta   90.00
_cell.angle_gamma   90.00
#
_symmetry.space_group_name_H-M   'P 1'
#
loop_
_entity.id
_entity.type
_entity.pdbx_description
1 polymer ?
#
loop_
_entity_poly.entity_id
_entity_poly.type
_entity_poly.pdbx_seq_one_letter_code
_entity_poly.pdbx_strand_id
1 'polypeptide(L)'
;LEVPSHRNYLGQIQSTLRQGNHLELVLGDKSRSGQQWDIWEATYSPQGQDGYPVRLWDKMTGDIDQNVAQYWQENYDLRYILERDWAKLGDNLKGKIHIYCGDMDNYYLNNAVYLMEDFLESTTEPYYEGEVLYGDRAEHCWNGDPDQPNAITRLRYNTMYVPKIMKRIADSAPEGADLTSWRYE
;
A
#
# COMPACT_ATOMS: atom_id res chain seq x y z
N LEU A 1 -8.94 8.18 20.34
CA LEU A 1 -9.54 7.40 19.24
C LEU A 1 -10.59 8.15 18.39
N GLU A 2 -10.85 9.45 18.59
CA GLU A 2 -11.73 10.24 17.68
C GLU A 2 -10.99 10.70 16.42
N VAL A 3 -10.29 9.78 15.78
CA VAL A 3 -9.57 10.02 14.52
C VAL A 3 -10.42 9.49 13.37
N PRO A 4 -10.56 10.22 12.26
CA PRO A 4 -11.27 9.72 11.09
C PRO A 4 -10.68 8.40 10.58
N SER A 5 -11.53 7.44 10.21
CA SER A 5 -11.11 6.15 9.63
C SER A 5 -11.65 5.90 8.23
N HIS A 6 -12.80 6.50 7.91
CA HIS A 6 -13.40 6.40 6.59
C HIS A 6 -14.00 7.74 6.16
N ARG A 7 -13.81 8.10 4.89
CA ARG A 7 -14.45 9.24 4.22
C ARG A 7 -14.95 8.85 2.83
N ASN A 8 -15.86 9.64 2.27
CA ASN A 8 -16.17 9.61 0.84
C ASN A 8 -15.30 10.61 0.04
N TYR A 9 -15.44 10.60 -1.28
CA TYR A 9 -14.71 11.49 -2.19
C TYR A 9 -14.93 12.99 -1.99
N LEU A 10 -15.98 13.39 -1.26
CA LEU A 10 -16.24 14.78 -0.88
C LEU A 10 -15.57 15.18 0.44
N GLY A 11 -14.83 14.26 1.07
CA GLY A 11 -14.19 14.47 2.37
C GLY A 11 -15.14 14.32 3.56
N GLN A 12 -16.37 13.84 3.36
CA GLN A 12 -17.32 13.64 4.45
C GLN A 12 -16.92 12.40 5.25
N ILE A 13 -16.69 12.58 6.55
CA ILE A 13 -16.33 11.49 7.46
C ILE A 13 -17.54 10.58 7.67
N GLN A 14 -17.36 9.28 7.44
CA GLN A 14 -18.40 8.25 7.61
C GLN A 14 -18.16 7.39 8.84
N SER A 15 -16.91 7.26 9.30
CA SER A 15 -16.60 6.58 10.55
C SER A 15 -15.28 7.06 11.18
N THR A 16 -15.14 6.81 12.49
CA THR A 16 -13.90 7.02 13.26
C THR A 16 -13.23 5.70 13.62
N LEU A 17 -11.92 5.76 13.92
CA LEU A 17 -11.15 4.60 14.41
C LEU A 17 -11.82 3.95 15.61
N ARG A 18 -12.36 4.75 16.54
CA ARG A 18 -13.12 4.22 17.69
C ARG A 18 -14.27 3.34 17.23
N GLN A 19 -15.12 3.84 16.34
CA GLN A 19 -16.31 3.11 15.89
C GLN A 19 -15.93 1.78 15.22
N GLY A 20 -14.94 1.80 14.32
CA GLY A 20 -14.46 0.59 13.65
C GLY A 20 -13.85 -0.43 14.62
N ASN A 21 -12.96 0.02 15.51
CA ASN A 21 -12.28 -0.88 16.45
C ASN A 21 -13.23 -1.45 17.52
N HIS A 22 -14.18 -0.66 18.01
CA HIS A 22 -15.19 -1.15 18.96
C HIS A 22 -16.13 -2.16 18.31
N LEU A 23 -16.52 -1.95 17.05
CA LEU A 23 -17.29 -2.95 16.31
C LEU A 23 -16.50 -4.26 16.19
N GLU A 24 -15.21 -4.18 15.82
CA GLU A 24 -14.38 -5.38 15.72
C GLU A 24 -14.23 -6.14 17.04
N LEU A 25 -14.10 -5.43 18.17
CA LEU A 25 -14.06 -6.06 19.49
C LEU A 25 -15.34 -6.86 19.82
N VAL A 26 -16.49 -6.43 19.29
CA VAL A 26 -17.76 -7.15 19.45
C VAL A 26 -17.81 -8.38 18.54
N LEU A 27 -17.28 -8.26 17.32
CA LEU A 27 -17.26 -9.35 16.34
C LEU A 27 -16.33 -10.49 16.75
N GLY A 28 -15.19 -10.18 17.36
CA GLY A 28 -14.26 -11.19 17.85
C GLY A 28 -13.11 -10.61 18.66
N ASP A 29 -12.69 -11.34 19.70
CA ASP A 29 -11.49 -11.02 20.46
C ASP A 29 -10.25 -11.72 19.89
N LYS A 30 -9.07 -11.31 20.38
CA LYS A 30 -7.77 -11.87 19.99
C LYS A 30 -7.49 -11.85 18.48
N SER A 31 -7.80 -10.71 17.86
CA SER A 31 -7.56 -10.44 16.45
C SER A 31 -8.31 -11.37 15.49
N ARG A 32 -9.58 -11.68 15.82
CA ARG A 32 -10.45 -12.63 15.08
C ARG A 32 -11.75 -12.02 14.57
N SER A 33 -11.88 -10.70 14.54
CA SER A 33 -13.09 -10.02 14.04
C SER A 33 -13.41 -10.35 12.57
N GLY A 34 -12.41 -10.79 11.80
CA GLY A 34 -12.52 -11.03 10.36
C GLY A 34 -12.58 -9.74 9.52
N GLN A 35 -12.24 -8.59 10.12
CA GLN A 35 -12.29 -7.27 9.50
C GLN A 35 -10.89 -6.66 9.31
N GLN A 36 -10.85 -5.42 8.83
CA GLN A 36 -9.63 -4.75 8.37
C GLN A 36 -8.61 -4.42 9.48
N TRP A 37 -8.99 -4.12 10.73
CA TRP A 37 -8.00 -3.81 11.76
C TRP A 37 -7.32 -5.07 12.29
N ASP A 38 -8.10 -6.11 12.58
CA ASP A 38 -7.56 -7.39 13.06
C ASP A 38 -6.71 -8.12 12.01
N ILE A 39 -7.03 -8.01 10.71
CA ILE A 39 -6.21 -8.66 9.67
C ILE A 39 -4.80 -8.08 9.61
N TRP A 40 -4.60 -6.79 9.89
CA TRP A 40 -3.27 -6.19 9.94
C TRP A 40 -2.43 -6.76 11.08
N GLU A 41 -3.02 -6.90 12.27
CA GLU A 41 -2.35 -7.58 13.38
C GLU A 41 -2.07 -9.04 13.05
N ALA A 42 -3.02 -9.76 12.46
CA ALA A 42 -2.81 -11.14 12.04
C ALA A 42 -1.71 -11.30 10.97
N THR A 43 -1.50 -10.29 10.13
CA THR A 43 -0.52 -10.33 9.04
C THR A 43 0.87 -9.90 9.50
N TYR A 44 0.97 -8.87 10.33
CA TYR A 44 2.22 -8.15 10.59
C TYR A 44 2.70 -8.25 12.04
N SER A 45 1.85 -8.59 13.00
CA SER A 45 2.29 -8.71 14.39
C SER A 45 3.03 -10.02 14.65
N PRO A 46 3.98 -10.02 15.60
CA PRO A 46 4.55 -11.26 16.08
C PRO A 46 3.48 -12.12 16.78
N GLN A 47 3.72 -13.42 16.85
CA GLN A 47 2.88 -14.34 17.60
C GLN A 47 3.10 -14.15 19.11
N GLY A 48 2.00 -13.97 19.85
CA GLY A 48 1.96 -13.92 21.30
C GLY A 48 2.04 -15.30 21.95
N GLN A 49 2.26 -15.32 23.27
CA GLN A 49 2.42 -16.56 24.04
C GLN A 49 1.18 -17.46 24.02
N ASP A 50 0.00 -16.87 23.81
CA ASP A 50 -1.27 -17.59 23.72
C ASP A 50 -1.59 -18.05 22.28
N GLY A 51 -0.65 -17.89 21.35
CA GLY A 51 -0.75 -18.30 19.96
C GLY A 51 -1.41 -17.29 19.04
N TYR A 52 -1.97 -16.19 19.57
CA TYR A 52 -2.61 -15.13 18.80
C TYR A 52 -1.65 -13.99 18.48
N PRO A 53 -1.93 -13.14 17.48
CA PRO A 53 -1.13 -11.96 17.20
C PRO A 53 -1.06 -11.02 18.41
N VAL A 54 0.12 -10.46 18.70
CA VAL A 54 0.24 -9.39 19.69
C VAL A 54 -0.41 -8.13 19.12
N ARG A 55 -1.30 -7.50 19.90
CA ARG A 55 -2.00 -6.29 19.45
C ARG A 55 -1.06 -5.11 19.31
N LEU A 56 -1.23 -4.33 18.23
CA LEU A 56 -0.46 -3.11 18.01
C LEU A 56 -0.95 -1.98 18.94
N TRP A 57 -2.24 -1.95 19.25
CA TRP A 57 -2.81 -0.98 20.17
C TRP A 57 -3.97 -1.54 20.97
N ASP A 58 -4.27 -0.88 22.08
CA ASP A 58 -5.50 -1.09 22.81
C ASP A 58 -6.68 -0.39 22.11
N LYS A 59 -7.64 -1.17 21.64
CA LYS A 59 -8.78 -0.71 20.83
C LYS A 59 -9.78 0.18 21.58
N MET A 60 -9.69 0.28 22.92
CA MET A 60 -10.59 1.08 23.76
C MET A 60 -9.97 2.42 24.16
N THR A 61 -8.70 2.39 24.55
CA THR A 61 -7.93 3.55 25.04
C THR A 61 -7.19 4.25 23.89
N GLY A 62 -6.70 3.49 22.92
CA GLY A 62 -5.82 3.95 21.84
C GLY A 62 -4.34 3.93 22.19
N ASP A 63 -3.96 3.33 23.32
CA ASP A 63 -2.55 3.18 23.70
C ASP A 63 -1.83 2.25 22.72
N ILE A 64 -0.71 2.70 22.17
CA ILE A 64 0.06 1.96 21.15
C ILE A 64 1.21 1.22 21.83
N ASP A 65 1.33 -0.08 21.54
CA ASP A 65 2.51 -0.87 21.91
C ASP A 65 3.67 -0.50 20.98
N GLN A 66 4.63 0.26 21.53
CA GLN A 66 5.78 0.75 20.79
C GLN A 66 6.70 -0.38 20.30
N ASN A 67 6.75 -1.51 21.01
CA ASN A 67 7.58 -2.64 20.59
C ASN A 67 6.97 -3.33 19.36
N VAL A 68 5.65 -3.47 19.33
CA VAL A 68 4.95 -4.02 18.16
C VAL A 68 5.02 -3.05 16.99
N ALA A 69 4.86 -1.75 17.23
CA ALA A 69 5.02 -0.72 16.19
C ALA A 69 6.43 -0.74 15.59
N GLN A 70 7.48 -0.82 16.42
CA GLN A 70 8.85 -0.95 15.96
C GLN A 70 9.07 -2.26 15.19
N TYR A 71 8.50 -3.37 15.66
CA TYR A 71 8.54 -4.64 14.92
C TYR A 71 7.93 -4.52 13.52
N TRP A 72 6.76 -3.85 13.40
CA TRP A 72 6.14 -3.62 12.10
C TRP A 72 7.01 -2.74 11.20
N GLN A 73 7.59 -1.67 11.75
CA GLN A 73 8.49 -0.79 11.02
C GLN A 73 9.70 -1.54 10.46
N GLU A 74 10.39 -2.32 11.30
CA GLU A 74 11.62 -3.01 10.91
C GLU A 74 11.40 -4.14 9.90
N ASN A 75 10.20 -4.74 9.87
CA ASN A 75 9.91 -5.95 9.09
C ASN A 75 8.95 -5.73 7.90
N TYR A 76 8.05 -4.73 7.95
CA TYR A 76 6.96 -4.61 6.99
C TYR A 76 6.65 -3.19 6.49
N ASP A 77 7.17 -2.12 7.12
CA ASP A 77 7.06 -0.77 6.57
C ASP A 77 7.94 -0.65 5.31
N LEU A 78 7.30 -0.77 4.16
CA LEU A 78 7.98 -0.76 2.86
C LEU A 78 8.77 0.53 2.64
N ARG A 79 8.25 1.70 3.05
CA ARG A 79 8.95 2.98 2.87
C ARG A 79 10.21 2.98 3.72
N TYR A 80 10.08 2.65 5.01
CA TYR A 80 11.23 2.61 5.92
C TYR A 80 12.30 1.61 5.46
N ILE A 81 11.91 0.41 5.02
CA ILE A 81 12.84 -0.61 4.53
C ILE A 81 13.56 -0.13 3.27
N LEU A 82 12.82 0.45 2.31
CA LEU A 82 13.42 0.99 1.10
C LEU A 82 14.39 2.13 1.44
N GLU A 83 14.01 3.03 2.33
CA GLU A 83 14.84 4.16 2.76
C GLU A 83 16.12 3.72 3.48
N ARG A 84 15.99 2.81 4.45
CA ARG A 84 17.11 2.24 5.20
C ARG A 84 18.10 1.48 4.30
N ASP A 85 17.57 0.70 3.35
CA ASP A 85 18.36 -0.26 2.58
C ASP A 85 18.55 0.13 1.11
N TRP A 86 18.28 1.39 0.74
CA TRP A 86 18.29 1.83 -0.66
C TRP A 86 19.63 1.57 -1.36
N ALA A 87 20.75 1.76 -0.65
CA ALA A 87 22.09 1.48 -1.19
C ALA A 87 22.28 0.03 -1.67
N LYS A 88 21.49 -0.92 -1.15
CA LYS A 88 21.50 -2.34 -1.55
C LYS A 88 20.41 -2.67 -2.56
N LEU A 89 19.26 -1.99 -2.47
CA LEU A 89 18.06 -2.32 -3.23
C LEU A 89 17.91 -1.49 -4.51
N GLY A 90 18.43 -0.27 -4.54
CA GLY A 90 18.14 0.74 -5.55
C GLY A 90 18.44 0.27 -6.96
N ASP A 91 19.62 -0.30 -7.22
CA ASP A 91 19.97 -0.83 -8.55
C ASP A 91 19.03 -1.94 -9.02
N ASN A 92 18.51 -2.74 -8.08
CA ASN A 92 17.57 -3.81 -8.39
C ASN A 92 16.15 -3.30 -8.62
N LEU A 93 15.79 -2.15 -8.06
CA LEU A 93 14.43 -1.60 -8.09
C LEU A 93 14.26 -0.39 -9.02
N LYS A 94 15.37 0.16 -9.52
CA LYS A 94 15.39 1.26 -10.48
C LYS A 94 14.47 0.98 -11.68
N GLY A 95 13.51 1.88 -11.90
CA GLY A 95 12.50 1.78 -12.95
C GLY A 95 11.50 0.65 -12.75
N LYS A 96 11.22 0.22 -11.51
CA LYS A 96 10.28 -0.87 -11.21
C LYS A 96 9.23 -0.53 -10.15
N ILE A 97 9.32 0.63 -9.50
CA ILE A 97 8.36 1.04 -8.46
C ILE A 97 7.27 1.90 -9.11
N HIS A 98 6.05 1.39 -9.13
CA HIS A 98 4.88 2.07 -9.70
C HIS A 98 3.75 2.07 -8.68
N ILE A 99 3.34 3.24 -8.19
CA ILE A 99 2.33 3.39 -7.14
C ILE A 99 1.21 4.29 -7.63
N TYR A 100 -0.03 3.84 -7.45
CA TYR A 100 -1.23 4.58 -7.85
C TYR A 100 -2.16 4.67 -6.64
N CYS A 101 -2.61 5.88 -6.32
CA CYS A 101 -3.54 6.10 -5.21
C CYS A 101 -4.55 7.19 -5.55
N GLY A 102 -5.79 7.07 -5.06
CA GLY A 102 -6.72 8.20 -5.14
C GLY A 102 -6.36 9.26 -4.09
N ASP A 103 -6.35 10.55 -4.44
CA ASP A 103 -6.09 11.60 -3.44
C ASP A 103 -7.23 11.76 -2.42
N MET A 104 -8.39 11.19 -2.73
CA MET A 104 -9.55 11.02 -1.87
C MET A 104 -9.77 9.55 -1.47
N ASP A 105 -8.70 8.77 -1.29
CA ASP A 105 -8.79 7.41 -0.75
C ASP A 105 -9.66 7.38 0.52
N ASN A 106 -10.58 6.41 0.56
CA ASN A 106 -11.59 6.33 1.59
C ASN A 106 -11.00 6.12 2.98
N TYR A 107 -9.84 5.47 3.07
CA TYR A 107 -9.21 5.04 4.32
C TYR A 107 -7.95 5.85 4.66
N TYR A 108 -7.74 7.00 4.00
CA TYR A 108 -6.59 7.89 4.21
C TYR A 108 -5.24 7.24 3.86
N LEU A 109 -5.23 6.18 3.02
CA LEU A 109 -4.00 5.48 2.64
C LEU A 109 -3.08 6.34 1.76
N ASN A 110 -3.63 7.36 1.11
CA ASN A 110 -2.87 8.36 0.35
C ASN A 110 -1.79 9.05 1.20
N ASN A 111 -2.00 9.21 2.51
CA ASN A 111 -1.01 9.82 3.40
C ASN A 111 0.31 9.02 3.47
N ALA A 112 0.22 7.69 3.48
CA ALA A 112 1.41 6.83 3.46
C ALA A 112 2.11 6.87 2.09
N VAL A 113 1.33 7.06 1.01
CA VAL A 113 1.86 7.20 -0.35
C VAL A 113 2.62 8.52 -0.52
N TYR A 114 2.15 9.63 0.06
CA TYR A 114 2.92 10.89 0.08
C TYR A 114 4.29 10.72 0.73
N LEU A 115 4.35 10.06 1.89
CA LEU A 115 5.63 9.80 2.56
C LEU A 115 6.55 8.88 1.74
N MET A 116 5.97 7.92 1.02
CA MET A 116 6.72 7.06 0.11
C MET A 116 7.28 7.86 -1.08
N GLU A 117 6.46 8.71 -1.70
CA GLU A 117 6.87 9.56 -2.81
C GLU A 117 7.98 10.53 -2.41
N ASP A 118 7.85 11.22 -1.27
CA ASP A 118 8.87 12.12 -0.73
C ASP A 118 10.24 11.41 -0.62
N PHE A 119 10.23 10.17 -0.12
CA PHE A 119 11.45 9.35 -0.07
C PHE A 119 11.95 8.99 -1.48
N LEU A 120 11.09 8.45 -2.36
CA LEU A 120 11.50 7.99 -3.68
C LEU A 120 12.10 9.12 -4.52
N GLU A 121 11.49 10.30 -4.50
CA GLU A 121 11.97 11.51 -5.19
C GLU A 121 13.32 12.02 -4.63
N SER A 122 13.64 11.70 -3.37
CA SER A 122 14.93 12.06 -2.76
C SER A 122 16.11 11.16 -3.15
N THR A 123 15.85 10.01 -3.79
CA THR A 123 16.89 9.05 -4.15
C THR A 123 17.82 9.58 -5.24
N THR A 124 19.14 9.39 -5.14
CA THR A 124 20.08 9.86 -6.18
C THR A 124 21.06 8.79 -6.67
N GLU A 125 21.33 7.76 -5.86
CA GLU A 125 22.33 6.73 -6.13
C GLU A 125 21.75 5.32 -5.92
N PRO A 126 20.96 4.79 -6.88
CA PRO A 126 20.40 5.47 -8.05
C PRO A 126 19.11 6.25 -7.72
N TYR A 127 18.71 7.16 -8.61
CA TYR A 127 17.32 7.66 -8.65
C TYR A 127 16.36 6.51 -8.96
N TYR A 128 15.21 6.44 -8.25
CA TYR A 128 14.27 5.33 -8.32
C TYR A 128 13.67 5.10 -9.72
N GLU A 129 13.55 6.16 -10.53
CA GLU A 129 13.09 6.14 -11.94
C GLU A 129 11.73 5.45 -12.17
N GLY A 130 10.85 5.46 -11.16
CA GLY A 130 9.52 4.85 -11.21
C GLY A 130 8.40 5.85 -11.52
N GLU A 131 7.18 5.52 -11.09
CA GLU A 131 6.05 6.44 -11.14
C GLU A 131 5.24 6.41 -9.84
N VAL A 132 4.84 7.58 -9.34
CA VAL A 132 3.79 7.73 -8.34
C VAL A 132 2.75 8.66 -8.95
N LEU A 133 1.49 8.22 -9.02
CA LEU A 133 0.42 9.02 -9.57
C LEU A 133 -0.78 9.04 -8.63
N TYR A 134 -1.52 10.15 -8.69
CA TYR A 134 -2.76 10.33 -7.95
C TYR A 134 -3.94 10.57 -8.88
N GLY A 135 -5.08 9.96 -8.56
CA GLY A 135 -6.35 10.26 -9.20
C GLY A 135 -7.07 11.39 -8.44
N ASP A 136 -7.32 12.51 -9.12
CA ASP A 136 -8.08 13.65 -8.56
C ASP A 136 -9.51 13.22 -8.23
N ARG A 137 -9.89 13.36 -6.95
CA ARG A 137 -11.17 12.90 -6.38
C ARG A 137 -11.43 11.41 -6.52
N ALA A 138 -10.42 10.63 -6.89
CA ALA A 138 -10.56 9.19 -6.97
C ALA A 138 -10.51 8.59 -5.57
N GLU A 139 -11.37 7.60 -5.35
CA GLU A 139 -11.49 6.87 -4.08
C GLU A 139 -10.57 5.63 -4.06
N HIS A 140 -10.79 4.76 -3.08
CA HIS A 140 -10.08 3.51 -2.94
C HIS A 140 -10.12 2.67 -4.22
N CYS A 141 -9.05 1.90 -4.46
CA CYS A 141 -8.81 1.10 -5.66
C CYS A 141 -8.60 1.89 -6.97
N TRP A 142 -8.30 3.19 -6.92
CA TRP A 142 -7.82 3.88 -8.13
C TRP A 142 -6.50 3.26 -8.61
N ASN A 143 -6.34 3.14 -9.92
CA ASN A 143 -5.34 2.26 -10.53
C ASN A 143 -4.62 2.92 -11.71
N GLY A 144 -4.48 4.24 -11.74
CA GLY A 144 -3.68 4.92 -12.76
C GLY A 144 -4.41 5.35 -14.05
N ASP A 145 -5.73 5.14 -14.17
CA ASP A 145 -6.53 5.65 -15.30
C ASP A 145 -7.27 6.93 -14.87
N PRO A 146 -6.86 8.12 -15.32
CA PRO A 146 -7.55 9.37 -15.00
C PRO A 146 -8.81 9.60 -15.87
N ASP A 147 -8.97 8.86 -16.97
CA ASP A 147 -9.99 9.14 -17.97
C ASP A 147 -11.26 8.31 -17.77
N GLN A 148 -11.23 7.33 -16.86
CA GLN A 148 -12.34 6.41 -16.60
C GLN A 148 -12.66 6.26 -15.12
N PRO A 149 -13.94 6.04 -14.75
CA PRO A 149 -14.31 5.70 -13.39
C PRO A 149 -13.68 4.38 -12.91
N ASN A 150 -13.42 4.26 -11.60
CA ASN A 150 -12.86 3.04 -10.95
C ASN A 150 -13.55 1.74 -11.38
N ALA A 151 -14.89 1.75 -11.54
CA ALA A 151 -15.65 0.58 -11.96
C ALA A 151 -15.29 0.07 -13.37
N ILE A 152 -14.88 0.98 -14.28
CA ILE A 152 -14.52 0.65 -15.66
C ILE A 152 -13.03 0.31 -15.75
N THR A 153 -12.17 1.14 -15.16
CA THR A 153 -10.71 0.91 -15.25
C THR A 153 -10.28 -0.43 -14.64
N ARG A 154 -10.96 -0.94 -13.61
CA ARG A 154 -10.69 -2.28 -13.04
C ARG A 154 -10.93 -3.43 -14.01
N LEU A 155 -11.65 -3.20 -15.12
CA LEU A 155 -11.86 -4.16 -16.20
C LEU A 155 -10.79 -4.05 -17.31
N ARG A 156 -9.88 -3.08 -17.21
CA ARG A 156 -8.93 -2.69 -18.26
C ARG A 156 -7.46 -2.91 -17.87
N TYR A 157 -7.19 -3.60 -16.75
CA TYR A 157 -5.82 -3.82 -16.27
C TYR A 157 -4.87 -4.31 -17.35
N ASN A 158 -5.28 -5.30 -18.16
CA ASN A 158 -4.42 -5.80 -19.22
C ASN A 158 -4.13 -4.74 -20.29
N THR A 159 -5.13 -3.97 -20.72
CA THR A 159 -4.95 -2.90 -21.71
C THR A 159 -4.06 -1.77 -21.20
N MET A 160 -4.09 -1.51 -19.89
CA MET A 160 -3.26 -0.46 -19.26
C MET A 160 -1.83 -0.91 -19.00
N TYR A 161 -1.67 -2.10 -18.40
CA TYR A 161 -0.41 -2.53 -17.82
C TYR A 161 0.40 -3.45 -18.70
N VAL A 162 -0.22 -4.25 -19.58
CA VAL A 162 0.54 -5.11 -20.49
C VAL A 162 1.46 -4.27 -21.37
N PRO A 163 1.04 -3.16 -22.02
CA PRO A 163 1.97 -2.33 -22.79
C PRO A 163 3.17 -1.82 -21.98
N LYS A 164 2.95 -1.39 -20.73
CA LYS A 164 4.01 -0.96 -19.80
C LYS A 164 4.99 -2.10 -19.48
N ILE A 165 4.47 -3.28 -19.14
CA ILE A 165 5.26 -4.49 -18.84
C ILE A 165 6.06 -4.92 -20.07
N MET A 166 5.44 -4.94 -21.24
CA MET A 166 6.07 -5.30 -22.52
C MET A 166 7.24 -4.39 -22.86
N LYS A 167 7.05 -3.08 -22.70
CA LYS A 167 8.12 -2.09 -22.86
C LYS A 167 9.26 -2.37 -21.89
N ARG A 168 8.97 -2.57 -20.61
CA ARG A 168 9.98 -2.82 -19.57
C ARG A 168 10.78 -4.10 -19.81
N ILE A 169 10.12 -5.17 -20.28
CA ILE A 169 10.78 -6.42 -20.68
C ILE A 169 11.74 -6.12 -21.82
N ALA A 170 11.29 -5.44 -22.88
CA ALA A 170 12.14 -5.11 -24.03
C ALA A 170 13.36 -4.24 -23.63
N ASP A 171 13.17 -3.26 -22.76
CA ASP A 171 14.23 -2.33 -22.34
C ASP A 171 15.31 -2.98 -21.46
N SER A 172 15.03 -4.14 -20.85
CA SER A 172 15.92 -4.77 -19.86
C SER A 172 16.24 -6.23 -20.08
N ALA A 173 15.76 -6.78 -21.19
CA ALA A 173 16.03 -8.15 -21.56
C ALA A 173 17.54 -8.37 -21.69
N PRO A 174 18.06 -9.50 -21.19
CA PRO A 174 19.45 -9.88 -21.43
C PRO A 174 19.76 -9.96 -22.92
N GLU A 175 21.03 -9.75 -23.27
CA GLU A 175 21.49 -9.92 -24.65
C GLU A 175 21.14 -11.34 -25.17
N GLY A 176 20.52 -11.41 -26.35
CA GLY A 176 20.09 -12.67 -26.97
C GLY A 176 18.76 -13.24 -26.45
N ALA A 177 18.06 -12.57 -25.53
CA ALA A 177 16.74 -13.01 -25.07
C ALA A 177 15.68 -12.93 -26.19
N ASP A 178 14.81 -13.94 -26.25
CA ASP A 178 13.71 -13.97 -27.21
C ASP A 178 12.56 -13.06 -26.78
N LEU A 179 12.34 -12.00 -27.57
CA LEU A 179 11.30 -11.00 -27.35
C LEU A 179 10.10 -11.15 -28.29
N THR A 180 10.10 -12.14 -29.18
CA THR A 180 9.17 -12.19 -30.31
C THR A 180 8.31 -13.45 -30.36
N SER A 181 8.81 -14.62 -29.95
CA SER A 181 8.07 -15.89 -30.12
C SER A 181 6.73 -15.98 -29.40
N TRP A 182 6.57 -15.18 -28.35
CA TRP A 182 5.40 -15.14 -27.48
C TRP A 182 4.52 -13.90 -27.73
N ARG A 183 4.91 -13.01 -28.66
CA ARG A 183 4.07 -11.90 -29.11
C ARG A 183 3.09 -12.43 -30.15
N TYR A 184 1.80 -12.25 -29.89
CA TYR A 184 0.75 -12.57 -30.84
C TYR A 184 0.50 -11.33 -31.73
N GLU A 185 0.53 -11.52 -33.06
CA GLU A 185 0.15 -10.51 -34.05
C GLU A 185 -1.34 -10.60 -34.41
#